data_AF-A0A1V6H8S4-F1
#
_entry.id   AF-A0A1V6H8S4-F1
#
_cell.length_a   1.000
_cell.length_b   1.000
_cell.length_c   1.000
_cell.angle_alpha   90.00
_cell.angle_beta   90.00
_cell.angle_gamma   90.00
#
_symmetry.space_group_name_H-M   'P 1'
#
loop_
_entity.id
_entity.type
_entity.pdbx_description
1 polymer ?
#
loop_
_entity_poly.entity_id
_entity_poly.type
_entity_poly.pdbx_seq_one_letter_code
_entity_poly.pdbx_strand_id
1 'polypeptide(L)'
;MTFDPSHRLRQTLGVGAEAALSETAVAGAPGGRLRASLLDARTTFDRLVERYAPDAAARDRILSNRFYRTFSGSLAGVLEYMAVERLFEVRAAGRYDRIVLDTPPTREALDFLGAPRRIVEFLDSGIVRLAFRSWFDDSGRPRLTRRLGPLGRRVEAGLDEIVGVDLLRDMVEFFRAFGPLYEGFRARAAEVESLLREPETGFLLVAGPGAERIPETLYFARRLQEHGCHLAGVLVNRLHPPLESAGPWPPLLAFLSRRDGEGLRLLAERLGEIPLGGLPLLGDEPAHLEGIERVAGELETALANLG
;
A
#
# COMPACT_ATOMS: atom_id res chain seq x y z
N MET A 1 10.43 -3.53 5.59
CA MET A 1 9.60 -4.17 4.55
C MET A 1 9.32 -3.14 3.49
N THR A 2 9.35 -3.52 2.22
CA THR A 2 9.21 -2.58 1.09
C THR A 2 8.29 -3.14 0.03
N PHE A 3 7.58 -2.25 -0.65
CA PHE A 3 6.56 -2.64 -1.62
C PHE A 3 7.12 -2.68 -3.05
N ASP A 4 7.77 -1.60 -3.48
CA ASP A 4 8.33 -1.49 -4.84
C ASP A 4 9.69 -0.77 -4.86
N PRO A 5 10.73 -1.38 -4.28
CA PRO A 5 12.08 -0.83 -4.35
C PRO A 5 12.60 -0.87 -5.80
N SER A 6 13.50 0.06 -6.16
CA SER A 6 14.16 0.03 -7.47
C SER A 6 14.95 -1.28 -7.67
N HIS A 7 15.17 -1.69 -8.92
CA HIS A 7 15.86 -2.95 -9.23
C HIS A 7 17.24 -3.04 -8.56
N ARG A 8 18.00 -1.95 -8.54
CA ARG A 8 19.31 -1.90 -7.89
C ARG A 8 19.20 -2.00 -6.37
N LEU A 9 18.22 -1.32 -5.78
CA LEU A 9 17.95 -1.42 -4.35
C LEU A 9 17.53 -2.84 -3.93
N ARG A 10 16.75 -3.55 -4.75
CA ARG A 10 16.41 -4.97 -4.53
C ARG A 10 17.65 -5.85 -4.42
N GLN A 11 18.59 -5.66 -5.35
CA GLN A 11 19.85 -6.41 -5.35
C GLN A 11 20.67 -6.11 -4.10
N THR A 12 20.80 -4.84 -3.74
CA THR A 12 21.51 -4.40 -2.52
C THR A 12 20.89 -4.98 -1.24
N LEU A 13 19.56 -5.01 -1.15
CA LEU A 13 18.84 -5.58 0.00
C LEU A 13 18.79 -7.11 -0.02
N GLY A 14 19.22 -7.77 -1.10
CA GLY A 14 19.12 -9.21 -1.27
C GLY A 14 17.68 -9.72 -1.36
N VAL A 15 16.73 -8.85 -1.74
CA VAL A 15 15.31 -9.20 -1.90
C VAL A 15 15.02 -9.50 -3.37
N GLY A 16 14.99 -10.77 -3.73
CA GLY A 16 14.67 -11.26 -5.08
C GLY A 16 13.25 -11.83 -5.19
N ALA A 17 12.83 -12.22 -6.40
CA ALA A 17 11.51 -12.82 -6.64
C ALA A 17 11.28 -14.11 -5.84
N GLU A 18 12.34 -14.88 -5.54
CA GLU A 18 12.26 -16.07 -4.68
C GLU A 18 12.16 -15.72 -3.18
N ALA A 19 12.44 -14.47 -2.79
CA ALA A 19 12.41 -13.99 -1.41
C ALA A 19 11.09 -13.33 -0.98
N ALA A 20 10.04 -13.37 -1.83
CA ALA A 20 8.70 -12.90 -1.47
C ALA A 20 8.13 -13.59 -0.21
N LEU A 21 8.68 -14.74 0.16
CA LEU A 21 8.18 -15.60 1.23
C LEU A 21 8.92 -15.46 2.57
N SER A 22 10.11 -14.84 2.62
CA SER A 22 10.95 -14.80 3.83
C SER A 22 11.80 -13.54 3.94
N GLU A 23 12.07 -13.10 5.18
CA GLU A 23 12.97 -11.95 5.38
C GLU A 23 14.43 -12.37 5.18
N THR A 24 15.13 -11.65 4.32
CA THR A 24 16.55 -11.86 4.06
C THR A 24 17.39 -10.96 4.96
N ALA A 25 18.51 -11.48 5.47
CA ALA A 25 19.49 -10.65 6.16
C ALA A 25 20.23 -9.79 5.14
N VAL A 26 20.30 -8.48 5.36
CA VAL A 26 21.04 -7.56 4.48
C VAL A 26 22.52 -7.65 4.84
N ALA A 27 23.32 -8.21 3.95
CA ALA A 27 24.75 -8.38 4.16
C ALA A 27 25.47 -7.03 4.17
N GLY A 28 26.37 -6.81 5.14
CA GLY A 28 27.17 -5.59 5.21
C GLY A 28 26.45 -4.38 5.83
N ALA A 29 25.26 -4.55 6.40
CA ALA A 29 24.59 -3.46 7.13
C ALA A 29 25.40 -3.06 8.38
N PRO A 30 25.77 -1.77 8.55
CA PRO A 30 26.53 -1.31 9.70
C PRO A 30 25.66 -1.24 10.97
N GLY A 31 26.29 -1.29 12.15
CA GLY A 31 25.64 -0.94 13.42
C GLY A 31 24.58 -1.91 13.96
N GLY A 32 24.30 -3.04 13.30
CA GLY A 32 23.32 -4.01 13.80
C GLY A 32 22.91 -5.11 12.80
N ARG A 33 21.70 -5.67 13.00
CA ARG A 33 21.10 -6.66 12.10
C ARG A 33 19.95 -6.02 11.33
N LEU A 34 20.16 -5.77 10.04
CA LEU A 34 19.10 -5.35 9.13
C LEU A 34 18.52 -6.56 8.39
N ARG A 35 17.19 -6.67 8.36
CA ARG A 35 16.49 -7.65 7.53
C ARG A 35 15.50 -6.94 6.61
N ALA A 36 15.44 -7.38 5.36
CA ALA A 36 14.57 -6.83 4.34
C ALA A 36 13.64 -7.92 3.80
N SER A 37 12.46 -7.51 3.35
CA SER A 37 11.48 -8.38 2.71
C SER A 37 10.68 -7.53 1.73
N LEU A 38 10.48 -8.10 0.54
CA LEU A 38 9.58 -7.56 -0.47
C LEU A 38 8.17 -8.02 -0.14
N LEU A 39 7.23 -7.08 -0.05
CA LEU A 39 5.84 -7.39 0.21
C LEU A 39 5.18 -7.96 -1.04
N ASP A 40 4.69 -9.19 -0.92
CA ASP A 40 3.85 -9.81 -1.93
C ASP A 40 2.40 -9.86 -1.42
N ALA A 41 1.57 -9.01 -2.01
CA ALA A 41 0.18 -8.88 -1.60
C ALA A 41 -0.62 -10.17 -1.82
N ARG A 42 -0.38 -10.87 -2.94
CA ARG A 42 -1.07 -12.13 -3.23
C ARG A 42 -0.73 -13.20 -2.20
N THR A 43 0.55 -13.35 -1.88
CA THR A 43 1.04 -14.30 -0.88
C THR A 43 0.49 -13.99 0.50
N THR A 44 0.42 -12.71 0.87
CA THR A 44 -0.17 -12.28 2.13
C THR A 44 -1.67 -12.61 2.16
N PHE A 45 -2.37 -12.42 1.04
CA PHE A 45 -3.78 -12.79 0.92
C PHE A 45 -3.96 -14.31 1.02
N ASP A 46 -3.15 -15.10 0.32
CA ASP A 46 -3.18 -16.56 0.36
C ASP A 46 -3.07 -17.07 1.80
N ARG A 47 -2.15 -16.49 2.60
CA ARG A 47 -1.97 -16.82 4.03
C ARG A 47 -3.17 -16.45 4.89
N LEU A 48 -3.81 -15.31 4.62
CA LEU A 48 -5.04 -14.93 5.29
C LEU A 48 -6.17 -15.92 4.98
N VAL A 49 -6.30 -16.34 3.73
CA VAL A 49 -7.27 -17.36 3.31
C VAL A 49 -6.99 -18.68 4.02
N GLU A 50 -5.73 -19.12 4.08
CA GLU A 50 -5.32 -20.32 4.81
C GLU A 50 -5.63 -20.25 6.31
N ARG A 51 -5.43 -19.08 6.93
CA ARG A 51 -5.65 -18.88 8.37
C ARG A 51 -7.14 -18.87 8.76
N TYR A 52 -7.97 -18.25 7.93
CA TYR A 52 -9.37 -17.98 8.28
C TYR A 52 -10.38 -18.90 7.61
N ALA A 53 -9.96 -19.69 6.62
CA ALA A 53 -10.86 -20.66 6.02
C ALA A 53 -11.37 -21.65 7.08
N PRO A 54 -12.69 -21.89 7.14
CA PRO A 54 -13.27 -22.80 8.14
C PRO A 54 -12.82 -24.25 7.96
N ASP A 55 -12.48 -24.62 6.72
CA ASP A 55 -11.98 -25.94 6.35
C ASP A 55 -11.11 -25.88 5.07
N ALA A 56 -10.40 -26.99 4.79
CA ALA A 56 -9.53 -27.10 3.62
C ALA A 56 -10.28 -26.98 2.28
N ALA A 57 -11.55 -27.42 2.23
CA ALA A 57 -12.34 -27.37 1.01
C ALA A 57 -12.74 -25.92 0.66
N ALA A 58 -13.05 -25.10 1.65
CA ALA A 58 -13.31 -23.67 1.49
C ALA A 58 -12.03 -22.93 1.05
N ARG A 59 -10.89 -23.21 1.70
CA ARG A 59 -9.58 -22.69 1.31
C ARG A 59 -9.30 -22.99 -0.17
N ASP A 60 -9.35 -24.26 -0.55
CA ASP A 60 -9.00 -24.70 -1.91
C ASP A 60 -9.94 -24.09 -2.96
N ARG A 61 -11.24 -23.93 -2.63
CA ARG A 61 -12.21 -23.27 -3.51
C ARG A 61 -11.89 -21.79 -3.74
N ILE A 62 -11.43 -21.08 -2.72
CA ILE A 62 -11.00 -19.67 -2.87
C ILE A 62 -9.70 -19.59 -3.68
N LEU A 63 -8.67 -20.34 -3.29
CA LEU A 63 -7.34 -20.25 -3.91
C LEU A 63 -7.33 -20.71 -5.38
N SER A 64 -8.20 -21.67 -5.73
CA SER A 64 -8.34 -22.17 -7.11
C SER A 64 -9.18 -21.27 -8.01
N ASN A 65 -9.98 -20.36 -7.44
CA ASN A 65 -10.89 -19.49 -8.16
C ASN A 65 -10.13 -18.55 -9.13
N ARG A 66 -10.65 -18.42 -10.37
CA ARG A 66 -10.01 -17.62 -11.43
C ARG A 66 -10.08 -16.13 -11.14
N PHE A 67 -11.20 -15.63 -10.64
CA PHE A 67 -11.33 -14.22 -10.22
C PHE A 67 -10.31 -13.91 -9.13
N TYR A 68 -10.20 -14.76 -8.11
CA TYR A 68 -9.20 -14.62 -7.05
C TYR A 68 -7.77 -14.53 -7.62
N ARG A 69 -7.33 -15.52 -8.40
CA ARG A 69 -5.96 -15.56 -8.97
C ARG A 69 -5.62 -14.38 -9.88
N THR A 70 -6.63 -13.77 -10.50
CA THR A 70 -6.44 -12.65 -11.44
C THR A 70 -6.38 -11.30 -10.72
N PHE A 71 -7.10 -11.16 -9.61
CA PHE A 71 -7.29 -9.87 -8.94
C PHE A 71 -6.65 -9.75 -7.54
N SER A 72 -6.25 -10.85 -6.91
CA SER A 72 -5.70 -10.86 -5.54
C SER A 72 -4.42 -10.05 -5.36
N GLY A 73 -3.69 -9.75 -6.45
CA GLY A 73 -2.48 -8.92 -6.44
C GLY A 73 -2.64 -7.52 -7.04
N SER A 74 -3.85 -7.11 -7.44
CA SER A 74 -4.06 -5.86 -8.21
C SER A 74 -5.31 -5.06 -7.84
N LEU A 75 -6.15 -5.55 -6.92
CA LEU A 75 -7.28 -4.79 -6.39
C LEU A 75 -6.79 -3.56 -5.62
N ALA A 76 -7.27 -2.37 -6.02
CA ALA A 76 -7.03 -1.12 -5.31
C ALA A 76 -7.48 -1.25 -3.85
N GLY A 77 -6.63 -0.85 -2.90
CA GLY A 77 -6.87 -0.99 -1.46
C GLY A 77 -6.46 -2.35 -0.87
N VAL A 78 -6.40 -3.43 -1.67
CA VAL A 78 -5.93 -4.74 -1.18
C VAL A 78 -4.43 -4.70 -0.92
N LEU A 79 -3.66 -4.10 -1.82
CA LEU A 79 -2.21 -3.97 -1.67
C LEU A 79 -1.84 -3.28 -0.36
N GLU A 80 -2.54 -2.19 -0.08
CA GLU A 80 -2.41 -1.42 1.13
C GLU A 80 -2.80 -2.22 2.38
N TYR A 81 -3.93 -2.93 2.35
CA TYR A 81 -4.34 -3.79 3.46
C TYR A 81 -3.30 -4.91 3.72
N MET A 82 -2.79 -5.54 2.66
CA MET A 82 -1.76 -6.59 2.78
C MET A 82 -0.47 -6.06 3.38
N ALA A 83 -0.08 -4.82 3.07
CA ALA A 83 1.10 -4.21 3.66
C ALA A 83 0.98 -4.08 5.19
N VAL A 84 -0.17 -3.61 5.66
CA VAL A 84 -0.40 -3.46 7.11
C VAL A 84 -0.66 -4.80 7.80
N GLU A 85 -1.33 -5.76 7.15
CA GLU A 85 -1.44 -7.12 7.67
C GLU A 85 -0.06 -7.73 7.89
N ARG A 86 0.84 -7.59 6.91
CA ARG A 86 2.19 -8.11 7.06
C ARG A 86 2.96 -7.43 8.19
N LEU A 87 2.76 -6.12 8.40
CA LEU A 87 3.28 -5.41 9.56
C LEU A 87 2.77 -6.02 10.87
N PHE A 88 1.47 -6.29 10.96
CA PHE A 88 0.86 -6.93 12.12
C PHE A 88 1.48 -8.31 12.39
N GLU A 89 1.62 -9.16 11.37
CA GLU A 89 2.22 -10.49 11.54
C GLU A 89 3.67 -10.41 12.07
N VAL A 90 4.47 -9.50 11.51
CA VAL A 90 5.87 -9.32 11.91
C VAL A 90 5.96 -8.76 13.33
N ARG A 91 5.07 -7.84 13.71
CA ARG A 91 4.98 -7.30 15.06
C ARG A 91 4.57 -8.37 16.08
N ALA A 92 3.53 -9.14 15.77
CA ALA A 92 3.03 -10.22 16.62
C ALA A 92 4.06 -11.33 16.85
N ALA A 93 4.94 -11.58 15.87
CA ALA A 93 6.03 -12.55 16.02
C ALA A 93 7.10 -12.12 17.05
N GLY A 94 7.18 -10.83 17.42
CA GLY A 94 8.09 -10.33 18.47
C GLY A 94 9.58 -10.46 18.14
N ARG A 95 9.94 -10.61 16.86
CA ARG A 95 11.33 -10.88 16.42
C ARG A 95 12.20 -9.63 16.21
N TYR A 96 11.59 -8.44 16.29
CA TYR A 96 12.23 -7.18 15.94
C TYR A 96 11.89 -6.08 16.94
N ASP A 97 12.90 -5.27 17.27
CA ASP A 97 12.75 -4.09 18.13
C ASP A 97 12.21 -2.87 17.37
N ARG A 98 12.41 -2.85 16.05
CA ARG A 98 11.98 -1.80 15.13
C ARG A 98 11.55 -2.40 13.80
N ILE A 99 10.43 -1.91 13.27
CA ILE A 99 9.88 -2.34 11.99
C ILE A 99 9.62 -1.09 11.17
N VAL A 100 10.21 -1.01 9.99
CA VAL A 100 9.94 0.04 9.00
C VAL A 100 9.12 -0.56 7.87
N LEU A 101 7.95 0.01 7.61
CA LEU A 101 7.06 -0.36 6.51
C LEU A 101 7.10 0.76 5.47
N ASP A 102 7.63 0.45 4.29
CA ASP A 102 7.47 1.28 3.11
C ASP A 102 6.12 0.96 2.44
N THR A 103 5.33 2.00 2.20
CA THR A 103 3.94 1.90 1.72
C THR A 103 3.88 2.13 0.21
N PRO A 104 2.94 1.48 -0.52
CA PRO A 104 2.70 1.78 -1.92
C PRO A 104 2.51 3.29 -2.18
N PRO A 105 2.92 3.79 -3.37
CA PRO A 105 2.64 5.17 -3.77
C PRO A 105 1.15 5.31 -4.10
N THR A 106 0.32 5.76 -3.16
CA THR A 106 -1.12 5.92 -3.42
C THR A 106 -1.47 7.39 -3.67
N ARG A 107 -2.05 7.69 -4.85
CA ARG A 107 -2.69 8.99 -5.15
C ARG A 107 -4.06 9.12 -4.47
N GLU A 108 -4.77 8.00 -4.29
CA GLU A 108 -5.88 7.90 -3.35
C GLU A 108 -5.35 7.91 -1.92
N ALA A 109 -5.13 9.14 -1.46
CA ALA A 109 -4.52 9.44 -0.20
C ALA A 109 -5.28 8.76 0.95
N LEU A 110 -4.56 7.86 1.64
CA LEU A 110 -4.89 7.10 2.86
C LEU A 110 -5.83 5.92 2.71
N ASP A 111 -5.92 5.39 1.49
CA ASP A 111 -6.61 4.13 1.26
C ASP A 111 -6.09 3.02 2.19
N PHE A 112 -4.83 3.01 2.63
CA PHE A 112 -4.34 1.99 3.57
C PHE A 112 -4.91 2.04 4.98
N LEU A 113 -5.23 3.24 5.51
CA LEU A 113 -5.79 3.38 6.86
C LEU A 113 -7.22 2.88 6.93
N GLY A 114 -7.98 3.07 5.84
CA GLY A 114 -9.37 2.66 5.74
C GLY A 114 -9.61 1.41 4.87
N ALA A 115 -8.58 0.88 4.21
CA ALA A 115 -8.67 -0.29 3.32
C ALA A 115 -9.26 -1.52 4.02
N PRO A 116 -8.82 -1.89 5.24
CA PRO A 116 -9.41 -3.02 5.93
C PRO A 116 -10.93 -2.88 6.05
N ARG A 117 -11.38 -1.70 6.52
CA ARG A 117 -12.80 -1.38 6.71
C ARG A 117 -13.58 -1.31 5.40
N ARG A 118 -13.04 -0.69 4.35
CA ARG A 118 -13.71 -0.57 3.03
C ARG A 118 -13.92 -1.93 2.36
N ILE A 119 -12.96 -2.84 2.46
CA ILE A 119 -13.12 -4.22 1.97
C ILE A 119 -14.29 -4.88 2.70
N VAL A 120 -14.32 -4.75 4.03
CA VAL A 120 -15.39 -5.28 4.89
C VAL A 120 -16.76 -4.68 4.54
N GLU A 121 -16.85 -3.36 4.31
CA GLU A 121 -18.08 -2.65 3.92
C GLU A 121 -18.55 -3.00 2.50
N PHE A 122 -17.63 -3.15 1.55
CA PHE A 122 -17.96 -3.57 0.18
C PHE A 122 -18.59 -4.96 0.17
N LEU A 123 -18.04 -5.89 0.95
CA LEU A 123 -18.59 -7.24 1.12
C LEU A 123 -19.99 -7.21 1.77
N ASP A 124 -20.22 -6.29 2.71
CA ASP A 124 -21.51 -6.11 3.40
C ASP A 124 -22.59 -5.48 2.51
N SER A 125 -22.20 -4.63 1.56
CA SER A 125 -23.09 -3.75 0.76
C SER A 125 -24.24 -4.46 0.04
N GLY A 126 -24.20 -5.79 -0.07
CA GLY A 126 -25.23 -6.57 -0.73
C GLY A 126 -25.28 -6.34 -2.24
N ILE A 127 -24.42 -5.48 -2.79
CA ILE A 127 -24.28 -5.20 -4.23
C ILE A 127 -23.92 -6.48 -4.96
N VAL A 128 -23.02 -7.29 -4.38
CA VAL A 128 -22.69 -8.63 -4.90
C VAL A 128 -23.94 -9.52 -4.94
N ARG A 129 -24.75 -9.53 -3.87
CA ARG A 129 -26.02 -10.30 -3.81
C ARG A 129 -27.05 -9.79 -4.81
N LEU A 130 -27.14 -8.47 -5.02
CA LEU A 130 -28.09 -7.83 -5.93
C LEU A 130 -27.70 -8.04 -7.40
N ALA A 131 -26.43 -7.81 -7.75
CA ALA A 131 -25.89 -8.11 -9.07
C ALA A 131 -26.09 -9.60 -9.39
N PHE A 132 -25.82 -10.49 -8.44
CA PHE A 132 -26.09 -11.92 -8.61
C PHE A 132 -27.56 -12.21 -8.97
N ARG A 133 -28.52 -11.67 -8.19
CA ARG A 133 -29.96 -11.86 -8.45
C ARG A 133 -30.43 -11.30 -9.78
N SER A 134 -29.80 -10.24 -10.29
CA SER A 134 -30.16 -9.64 -11.56
C SER A 134 -29.75 -10.51 -12.76
N TRP A 135 -28.63 -11.24 -12.65
CA TRP A 135 -28.07 -12.03 -13.76
C TRP A 135 -28.33 -13.54 -13.66
N PHE A 136 -28.54 -14.07 -12.44
CA PHE A 136 -28.66 -15.50 -12.17
C PHE A 136 -29.92 -15.83 -11.36
N ASP A 137 -30.49 -17.01 -11.57
CA ASP A 137 -31.59 -17.53 -10.75
C ASP A 137 -31.09 -18.13 -9.43
N ASP A 138 -32.00 -18.54 -8.55
CA ASP A 138 -31.68 -19.15 -7.25
C ASP A 138 -30.92 -20.50 -7.40
N SER A 139 -30.88 -21.06 -8.61
CA SER A 139 -30.11 -22.27 -8.96
C SER A 139 -28.74 -21.96 -9.59
N GLY A 140 -28.37 -20.68 -9.69
CA GLY A 140 -27.10 -20.23 -10.26
C GLY A 140 -27.02 -20.24 -11.79
N ARG A 141 -28.16 -20.38 -12.47
CA ARG A 141 -28.22 -20.38 -13.95
C ARG A 141 -28.45 -18.97 -14.49
N PRO A 142 -27.81 -18.58 -15.62
CA PRO A 142 -28.02 -17.27 -16.22
C PRO A 142 -29.50 -17.06 -16.59
N ARG A 143 -30.12 -15.99 -16.08
CA ARG A 143 -31.53 -15.65 -16.36
C ARG A 143 -31.76 -15.27 -17.84
N LEU A 144 -30.68 -15.00 -18.59
CA LEU A 144 -30.71 -14.66 -20.01
C LEU A 144 -31.33 -15.78 -20.89
N THR A 145 -31.24 -17.04 -20.44
CA THR A 145 -31.77 -18.20 -21.18
C THR A 145 -33.30 -18.25 -21.27
N ARG A 146 -34.04 -17.38 -20.57
CA ARG A 146 -35.52 -17.35 -20.60
C ARG A 146 -36.13 -16.23 -21.44
N ARG A 147 -35.36 -15.24 -21.91
CA ARG A 147 -35.92 -14.06 -22.61
C ARG A 147 -35.71 -14.04 -24.13
N LEU A 148 -35.00 -14.99 -24.70
CA LEU A 148 -34.81 -15.06 -26.15
C LEU A 148 -35.67 -16.19 -26.72
N GLY A 149 -36.90 -15.83 -27.11
CA GLY A 149 -37.71 -16.64 -28.02
C GLY A 149 -37.06 -16.78 -29.40
N PRO A 150 -37.77 -17.27 -30.43
CA PRO A 150 -37.21 -17.63 -31.74
C PRO A 150 -36.52 -16.49 -32.53
N LEU A 151 -36.52 -15.26 -32.04
CA LEU A 151 -35.74 -14.13 -32.59
C LEU A 151 -34.26 -14.08 -32.12
N GLY A 152 -33.85 -14.91 -31.15
CA GLY A 152 -32.52 -14.83 -30.54
C GLY A 152 -31.33 -15.33 -31.38
N ARG A 153 -31.55 -15.96 -32.53
CA ARG A 153 -30.48 -16.60 -33.33
C ARG A 153 -29.67 -15.64 -34.21
N ARG A 154 -29.87 -14.33 -34.12
CA ARG A 154 -29.14 -13.32 -34.91
C ARG A 154 -28.27 -12.37 -34.08
N VAL A 155 -28.09 -12.65 -32.79
CA VAL A 155 -27.21 -11.87 -31.90
C VAL A 155 -25.92 -12.65 -31.61
N GLU A 156 -25.44 -13.43 -32.58
CA GLU A 156 -24.16 -14.16 -32.50
C GLU A 156 -22.97 -13.38 -33.13
N ALA A 157 -23.15 -12.09 -33.46
CA ALA A 157 -22.14 -11.31 -34.20
C ALA A 157 -21.74 -9.97 -33.54
N GLY A 158 -21.92 -9.81 -32.23
CA GLY A 158 -21.43 -8.66 -31.46
C GLY A 158 -20.63 -9.13 -30.25
N LEU A 159 -19.33 -9.23 -30.42
CA LEU A 159 -18.34 -9.61 -29.40
C LEU A 159 -18.51 -8.79 -28.10
N ASP A 160 -18.69 -9.46 -26.94
CA ASP A 160 -18.29 -9.04 -25.56
C ASP A 160 -19.10 -9.68 -24.40
N GLU A 161 -20.18 -10.40 -24.66
CA GLU A 161 -21.07 -10.89 -23.59
C GLU A 161 -20.59 -12.18 -22.88
N ILE A 162 -19.66 -12.94 -23.46
CA ILE A 162 -19.21 -14.24 -22.90
C ILE A 162 -18.11 -14.06 -21.84
N VAL A 163 -17.21 -13.07 -22.00
CA VAL A 163 -16.14 -12.80 -21.01
C VAL A 163 -16.71 -12.23 -19.71
N GLY A 164 -17.77 -11.42 -19.79
CA GLY A 164 -18.44 -10.86 -18.62
C GLY A 164 -19.17 -11.89 -17.77
N VAL A 165 -19.86 -12.86 -18.38
CA VAL A 165 -20.65 -13.85 -17.64
C VAL A 165 -19.78 -14.83 -16.86
N ASP A 166 -18.68 -15.29 -17.43
CA ASP A 166 -17.76 -16.20 -16.75
C ASP A 166 -17.00 -15.48 -15.62
N LEU A 167 -16.54 -14.24 -15.85
CA LEU A 167 -15.93 -13.41 -14.80
C LEU A 167 -16.92 -13.13 -13.65
N LEU A 168 -18.16 -12.78 -13.97
CA LEU A 168 -19.21 -12.55 -12.97
C LEU A 168 -19.51 -13.83 -12.17
N ARG A 169 -19.51 -15.00 -12.82
CA ARG A 169 -19.69 -16.30 -12.15
C ARG A 169 -18.53 -16.59 -11.21
N ASP A 170 -17.30 -16.44 -11.69
CA ASP A 170 -16.09 -16.64 -10.88
C ASP A 170 -16.10 -15.71 -9.66
N MET A 171 -16.49 -14.45 -9.85
CA MET A 171 -16.59 -13.45 -8.78
C MET A 171 -17.67 -13.82 -7.74
N VAL A 172 -18.83 -14.31 -8.18
CA VAL A 172 -19.89 -14.79 -7.29
C VAL A 172 -19.45 -16.01 -6.50
N GLU A 173 -18.81 -16.98 -7.17
CA GLU A 173 -18.29 -18.18 -6.52
C GLU A 173 -17.25 -17.80 -5.47
N PHE A 174 -16.35 -16.87 -5.79
CA PHE A 174 -15.40 -16.32 -4.85
C PHE A 174 -16.09 -15.72 -3.63
N PHE A 175 -17.03 -14.78 -3.79
CA PHE A 175 -17.68 -14.14 -2.64
C PHE A 175 -18.49 -15.12 -1.77
N ARG A 176 -19.08 -16.17 -2.37
CA ARG A 176 -19.74 -17.24 -1.62
C ARG A 176 -18.75 -18.06 -0.82
N ALA A 177 -17.62 -18.43 -1.41
CA ALA A 177 -16.57 -19.18 -0.74
C ALA A 177 -15.86 -18.33 0.33
N PHE A 178 -15.77 -17.01 0.12
CA PHE A 178 -15.13 -16.05 1.01
C PHE A 178 -16.01 -15.65 2.20
N GLY A 179 -17.33 -15.72 2.08
CA GLY A 179 -18.29 -15.33 3.13
C GLY A 179 -17.97 -15.85 4.55
N PRO A 180 -17.60 -17.13 4.74
CA PRO A 180 -17.23 -17.64 6.07
C PRO A 180 -15.98 -17.01 6.69
N LEU A 181 -15.06 -16.50 5.88
CA LEU A 181 -13.80 -15.86 6.35
C LEU A 181 -14.05 -14.43 6.83
N TYR A 182 -15.23 -13.88 6.52
CA TYR A 182 -15.56 -12.47 6.70
C TYR A 182 -15.36 -11.97 8.13
N GLU A 183 -15.89 -12.70 9.13
CA GLU A 183 -15.78 -12.30 10.53
C GLU A 183 -14.32 -12.32 11.00
N GLY A 184 -13.53 -13.29 10.54
CA GLY A 184 -12.10 -13.36 10.81
C GLY A 184 -11.33 -12.18 10.22
N PHE A 185 -11.65 -11.80 8.99
CA PHE A 185 -11.10 -10.61 8.34
C PHE A 185 -11.52 -9.31 9.04
N ARG A 186 -12.78 -9.20 9.48
CA ARG A 186 -13.28 -8.02 10.22
C ARG A 186 -12.56 -7.87 11.55
N ALA A 187 -12.40 -8.95 12.32
CA ALA A 187 -11.66 -8.93 13.58
C ALA A 187 -10.19 -8.52 13.33
N ARG A 188 -9.55 -9.12 12.31
CA ARG A 188 -8.17 -8.81 11.94
C ARG A 188 -7.99 -7.34 11.53
N ALA A 189 -8.90 -6.82 10.71
CA ALA A 189 -8.93 -5.42 10.31
C ALA A 189 -8.96 -4.47 11.52
N ALA A 190 -9.76 -4.78 12.54
CA ALA A 190 -9.82 -4.00 13.76
C ALA A 190 -8.53 -4.06 14.59
N GLU A 191 -7.89 -5.24 14.69
CA GLU A 191 -6.58 -5.40 15.35
C GLU A 191 -5.49 -4.59 14.63
N VAL A 192 -5.50 -4.63 13.30
CA VAL A 192 -4.60 -3.84 12.45
C VAL A 192 -4.82 -2.34 12.65
N GLU A 193 -6.06 -1.86 12.65
CA GLU A 193 -6.36 -0.46 12.94
C GLU A 193 -5.90 -0.05 14.34
N SER A 194 -6.06 -0.91 15.33
CA SER A 194 -5.58 -0.67 16.69
C SER A 194 -4.06 -0.50 16.71
N LEU A 195 -3.32 -1.40 16.05
CA LEU A 195 -1.86 -1.35 15.97
C LEU A 195 -1.36 -0.03 15.36
N LEU A 196 -2.05 0.48 14.32
CA LEU A 196 -1.67 1.75 13.69
C LEU A 196 -1.90 2.99 14.57
N ARG A 197 -2.79 2.88 15.56
CA ARG A 197 -3.11 3.94 16.54
C ARG A 197 -2.31 3.83 17.83
N GLU A 198 -1.52 2.77 17.99
CA GLU A 198 -0.66 2.61 19.18
C GLU A 198 0.36 3.77 19.26
N PRO A 199 0.65 4.31 20.46
CA PRO A 199 1.64 5.36 20.64
C PRO A 199 3.04 5.00 20.12
N GLU A 200 3.39 3.70 20.11
CA GLU A 200 4.63 3.19 19.57
C GLU A 200 4.69 3.15 18.03
N THR A 201 3.56 3.36 17.34
CA THR A 201 3.48 3.39 15.87
C THR A 201 3.48 4.82 15.35
N GLY A 202 4.60 5.25 14.77
CA GLY A 202 4.75 6.58 14.18
C GLY A 202 4.68 6.58 12.65
N PHE A 203 4.06 7.61 12.09
CA PHE A 203 4.02 7.89 10.66
C PHE A 203 4.97 9.05 10.30
N LEU A 204 5.85 8.83 9.33
CA LEU A 204 6.69 9.87 8.74
C LEU A 204 6.19 10.14 7.32
N LEU A 205 5.64 11.33 7.08
CA LEU A 205 5.13 11.71 5.77
C LEU A 205 6.27 12.27 4.91
N VAL A 206 6.56 11.65 3.78
CA VAL A 206 7.62 12.12 2.85
C VAL A 206 7.00 12.88 1.69
N ALA A 207 7.39 14.14 1.51
CA ALA A 207 6.90 15.02 0.45
C ALA A 207 8.02 15.47 -0.48
N GLY A 208 7.67 15.85 -1.71
CA GLY A 208 8.59 16.59 -2.59
C GLY A 208 8.64 18.08 -2.23
N PRO A 209 9.64 18.82 -2.73
CA PRO A 209 9.74 20.24 -2.46
C PRO A 209 8.74 21.04 -3.32
N GLY A 210 8.46 22.28 -2.92
CA GLY A 210 7.64 23.22 -3.68
C GLY A 210 6.21 23.41 -3.16
N ALA A 211 5.63 24.57 -3.46
CA ALA A 211 4.32 24.98 -2.96
C ALA A 211 3.17 24.11 -3.50
N GLU A 212 3.35 23.53 -4.69
CA GLU A 212 2.38 22.64 -5.32
C GLU A 212 2.12 21.34 -4.54
N ARG A 213 3.06 20.94 -3.67
CA ARG A 213 2.95 19.73 -2.84
C ARG A 213 2.21 19.97 -1.53
N ILE A 214 2.09 21.22 -1.09
CA ILE A 214 1.51 21.58 0.20
C ILE A 214 0.07 21.04 0.38
N PRO A 215 -0.87 21.20 -0.57
CA PRO A 215 -2.25 20.74 -0.38
C PRO A 215 -2.33 19.23 -0.13
N GLU A 216 -1.54 18.46 -0.89
CA GLU A 216 -1.47 17.00 -0.76
C GLU A 216 -0.87 16.63 0.60
N THR A 217 0.27 17.20 0.99
CA THR A 217 0.91 16.95 2.29
C THR A 217 -0.02 17.24 3.47
N LEU A 218 -0.73 18.37 3.45
CA LEU A 218 -1.66 18.74 4.52
C LEU A 218 -2.90 17.86 4.54
N TYR A 219 -3.40 17.45 3.38
CA TYR A 219 -4.48 16.48 3.29
C TYR A 219 -4.07 15.15 3.96
N PHE A 220 -2.87 14.65 3.66
CA PHE A 220 -2.33 13.44 4.27
C PHE A 220 -2.15 13.57 5.79
N ALA A 221 -1.52 14.65 6.24
CA ALA A 221 -1.32 14.91 7.67
C ALA A 221 -2.64 14.96 8.44
N ARG A 222 -3.62 15.72 7.93
CA ARG A 222 -4.96 15.83 8.53
C ARG A 222 -5.63 14.47 8.65
N ARG A 223 -5.55 13.64 7.62
CA ARG A 223 -6.22 12.34 7.58
C ARG A 223 -5.58 11.32 8.52
N LEU A 224 -4.26 11.32 8.68
CA LEU A 224 -3.60 10.53 9.72
C LEU A 224 -4.15 10.89 11.10
N GLN A 225 -4.26 12.20 11.38
CA GLN A 225 -4.84 12.70 12.63
C GLN A 225 -6.33 12.33 12.78
N GLU A 226 -7.15 12.46 11.74
CA GLU A 226 -8.57 12.05 11.75
C GLU A 226 -8.75 10.55 12.05
N HIS A 227 -7.79 9.71 11.66
CA HIS A 227 -7.79 8.27 11.94
C HIS A 227 -7.12 7.92 13.27
N GLY A 228 -6.71 8.91 14.08
CA GLY A 228 -6.06 8.71 15.38
C GLY A 228 -4.64 8.15 15.30
N CYS A 229 -3.99 8.27 14.15
CA CYS A 229 -2.60 7.82 13.96
C CYS A 229 -1.62 8.88 14.45
N HIS A 230 -0.48 8.44 15.01
CA HIS A 230 0.58 9.35 15.44
C HIS A 230 1.44 9.80 14.25
N LEU A 231 1.26 11.03 13.79
CA LEU A 231 2.13 11.66 12.80
C LEU A 231 3.40 12.16 13.50
N ALA A 232 4.50 11.42 13.36
CA ALA A 232 5.80 11.75 13.95
C ALA A 232 6.43 12.98 13.29
N GLY A 233 6.12 13.24 12.01
CA GLY A 233 6.57 14.43 11.32
C GLY A 233 6.41 14.37 9.82
N VAL A 234 6.84 15.44 9.16
CA VAL A 234 6.89 15.58 7.71
C VAL A 234 8.34 15.77 7.28
N LEU A 235 8.78 15.02 6.27
CA LEU A 235 10.10 15.15 5.67
C LEU A 235 9.96 15.62 4.23
N VAL A 236 10.49 16.80 3.91
CA VAL A 236 10.58 17.30 2.53
C VAL A 236 11.86 16.78 1.91
N ASN A 237 11.73 15.83 1.00
CA ASN A 237 12.85 15.18 0.33
C ASN A 237 13.32 16.00 -0.89
N ARG A 238 14.58 15.83 -1.28
CA ARG A 238 15.22 16.39 -2.49
C ARG A 238 15.27 17.92 -2.50
N LEU A 239 15.53 18.55 -1.36
CA LEU A 239 15.74 19.98 -1.28
C LEU A 239 17.03 20.38 -2.01
N HIS A 240 16.95 21.37 -2.89
CA HIS A 240 18.16 21.91 -3.51
C HIS A 240 18.94 22.74 -2.49
N PRO A 241 20.22 22.41 -2.22
CA PRO A 241 21.01 23.12 -1.23
C PRO A 241 21.16 24.61 -1.60
N PRO A 242 21.30 25.49 -0.60
CA PRO A 242 21.67 26.88 -0.86
C PRO A 242 22.97 26.91 -1.65
N LEU A 243 23.03 27.77 -2.67
CA LEU A 243 24.18 27.84 -3.57
C LEU A 243 25.43 28.30 -2.81
N GLU A 244 26.39 27.40 -2.64
CA GLU A 244 27.75 27.75 -2.20
C GLU A 244 28.78 27.73 -3.34
N SER A 245 28.47 27.17 -4.53
CA SER A 245 29.48 26.99 -5.59
C SER A 245 29.03 27.31 -7.02
N ALA A 246 30.03 27.68 -7.83
CA ALA A 246 29.93 28.01 -9.25
C ALA A 246 29.84 26.74 -10.12
N GLY A 247 28.67 26.10 -10.14
CA GLY A 247 28.35 25.04 -11.11
C GLY A 247 28.00 25.59 -12.50
N PRO A 248 27.72 24.73 -13.50
CA PRO A 248 27.31 25.16 -14.85
C PRO A 248 25.87 25.67 -14.92
N TRP A 249 25.04 25.40 -13.90
CA TRP A 249 23.63 25.83 -13.83
C TRP A 249 23.31 26.75 -12.63
N PRO A 250 24.09 27.82 -12.31
CA PRO A 250 23.83 28.62 -11.11
C PRO A 250 22.44 29.27 -11.11
N PRO A 251 21.91 29.86 -12.20
CA PRO A 251 20.58 30.47 -12.17
C PRO A 251 19.46 29.47 -11.89
N LEU A 252 19.52 28.28 -12.47
CA LEU A 252 18.50 27.24 -12.27
C LEU A 252 18.54 26.71 -10.84
N LEU A 253 19.72 26.37 -10.32
CA LEU A 253 19.87 25.90 -8.95
C LEU A 253 19.49 26.98 -7.94
N ALA A 254 19.80 28.25 -8.21
CA ALA A 254 19.35 29.38 -7.38
C ALA A 254 17.82 29.48 -7.35
N PHE A 255 17.19 29.31 -8.51
CA PHE A 255 15.73 29.32 -8.62
C PHE A 255 15.11 28.16 -7.85
N LEU A 256 15.63 26.94 -8.03
CA LEU A 256 15.12 25.74 -7.35
C LEU A 256 15.32 25.84 -5.84
N SER A 257 16.50 26.25 -5.36
CA SER A 257 16.76 26.44 -3.93
C SER A 257 15.82 27.49 -3.31
N ARG A 258 15.57 28.61 -3.98
CA ARG A 258 14.58 29.62 -3.51
C ARG A 258 13.16 29.05 -3.49
N ARG A 259 12.73 28.38 -4.56
CA ARG A 259 11.41 27.75 -4.66
C ARG A 259 11.21 26.73 -3.53
N ASP A 260 12.21 25.90 -3.30
CA ASP A 260 12.18 24.85 -2.29
C ASP A 260 12.13 25.44 -0.88
N GLY A 261 12.95 26.46 -0.59
CA GLY A 261 12.93 27.19 0.68
C GLY A 261 11.62 27.92 0.94
N GLU A 262 11.03 28.54 -0.08
CA GLU A 262 9.70 29.16 0.02
C GLU A 262 8.62 28.12 0.30
N GLY A 263 8.63 27.00 -0.42
CA GLY A 263 7.70 25.88 -0.20
C GLY A 263 7.82 25.31 1.21
N LEU A 264 9.05 25.12 1.71
CA LEU A 264 9.30 24.62 3.07
C LEU A 264 8.75 25.59 4.13
N ARG A 265 8.99 26.89 3.99
CA ARG A 265 8.45 27.92 4.90
C ARG A 265 6.92 27.92 4.90
N LEU A 266 6.30 27.92 3.71
CA LEU A 266 4.85 27.90 3.57
C LEU A 266 4.22 26.65 4.17
N LEU A 267 4.89 25.51 4.05
CA LEU A 267 4.46 24.25 4.65
C LEU A 267 4.57 24.30 6.18
N ALA A 268 5.70 24.78 6.72
CA ALA A 268 5.92 24.94 8.17
C ALA A 268 4.83 25.78 8.82
N GLU A 269 4.48 26.93 8.23
CA GLU A 269 3.42 27.83 8.70
C GLU A 269 2.04 27.14 8.80
N ARG A 270 1.80 26.12 7.98
CA ARG A 270 0.51 25.40 7.91
C ARG A 270 0.50 24.13 8.75
N LEU A 271 1.66 23.52 8.99
CA LEU A 271 1.80 22.33 9.82
C LEU A 271 1.69 22.62 11.32
N GLY A 272 1.94 23.88 11.73
CA GLY A 272 1.86 24.28 13.13
C GLY A 272 2.93 23.57 13.97
N GLU A 273 2.50 22.76 14.93
CA GLU A 273 3.40 22.03 15.84
C GLU A 273 3.92 20.70 15.27
N ILE A 274 3.41 20.25 14.12
CA ILE A 274 3.89 19.00 13.50
C ILE A 274 5.35 19.20 13.06
N PRO A 275 6.29 18.35 13.52
CA PRO A 275 7.69 18.51 13.16
C PRO A 275 7.92 18.43 11.64
N LEU A 276 8.76 19.33 11.12
CA LEU A 276 9.10 19.42 9.69
C LEU A 276 10.62 19.39 9.47
N GLY A 277 11.09 18.37 8.76
CA GLY A 277 12.49 18.19 8.39
C GLY A 277 12.72 18.32 6.89
N GLY A 278 13.95 18.62 6.50
CA GLY A 278 14.36 18.73 5.10
C GLY A 278 15.52 17.80 4.78
N LEU A 279 15.39 16.97 3.74
CA LEU A 279 16.47 16.13 3.22
C LEU A 279 17.02 16.74 1.93
N PRO A 280 18.33 17.03 1.84
CA PRO A 280 18.91 17.59 0.64
C PRO A 280 18.85 16.61 -0.54
N LEU A 281 18.85 17.15 -1.75
CA LEU A 281 19.07 16.38 -2.96
C LEU A 281 20.50 15.86 -2.96
N LEU A 282 20.65 14.56 -2.78
CA LEU A 282 21.92 13.87 -2.92
C LEU A 282 22.19 13.58 -4.41
N GLY A 283 23.44 13.79 -4.84
CA GLY A 283 23.84 13.69 -6.25
C GLY A 283 23.76 12.27 -6.85
N ASP A 284 23.72 11.24 -6.00
CA ASP A 284 23.64 9.84 -6.40
C ASP A 284 22.32 9.22 -5.94
N GLU A 285 21.76 8.30 -6.73
CA GLU A 285 20.64 7.48 -6.29
C GLU A 285 21.09 6.55 -5.14
N PRO A 286 20.35 6.48 -4.01
CA PRO A 286 20.70 5.64 -2.86
C PRO A 286 20.35 4.16 -3.11
N ALA A 287 20.94 3.61 -4.16
CA ALA A 287 20.68 2.24 -4.63
C ALA A 287 21.60 1.19 -4.00
N HIS A 288 22.65 1.62 -3.29
CA HIS A 288 23.67 0.80 -2.64
C HIS A 288 23.76 1.15 -1.15
N LEU A 289 24.33 0.26 -0.32
CA LEU A 289 24.39 0.46 1.13
C LEU A 289 25.05 1.78 1.53
N GLU A 290 26.15 2.15 0.88
CA GLU A 290 26.82 3.45 1.12
C GLU A 290 25.89 4.64 0.84
N GLY A 291 25.07 4.56 -0.22
CA GLY A 291 24.08 5.58 -0.53
C GLY A 291 22.94 5.64 0.49
N ILE A 292 22.51 4.48 1.00
CA ILE A 292 21.51 4.39 2.07
C ILE A 292 22.06 4.96 3.37
N GLU A 293 23.31 4.66 3.73
CA GLU A 293 24.00 5.22 4.89
C GLU A 293 24.13 6.74 4.79
N ARG A 294 24.47 7.26 3.61
CA ARG A 294 24.51 8.71 3.35
C ARG A 294 23.14 9.36 3.58
N VAL A 295 22.07 8.77 3.04
CA VAL A 295 20.70 9.21 3.30
C VAL A 295 20.36 9.14 4.78
N ALA A 296 20.78 8.07 5.47
CA ALA A 296 20.50 7.87 6.89
C ALA A 296 21.17 8.95 7.76
N GLY A 297 22.43 9.31 7.50
CA GLY A 297 23.12 10.38 8.25
C GLY A 297 22.46 11.75 8.06
N GLU A 298 22.04 12.07 6.83
CA GLU A 298 21.28 13.29 6.54
C GLU A 298 19.89 13.26 7.19
N LEU A 299 19.24 12.09 7.20
CA LEU A 299 17.96 11.89 7.85
C LEU A 299 18.07 12.06 9.36
N GLU A 300 19.09 11.49 10.01
CA GLU A 300 19.34 11.68 11.45
C GLU A 300 19.51 13.17 11.78
N THR A 301 20.24 13.91 10.94
CA THR A 301 20.39 15.36 11.09
C THR A 301 19.04 16.09 10.91
N ALA A 302 18.26 15.70 9.90
CA ALA A 302 16.95 16.28 9.64
C ALA A 302 15.93 15.96 10.76
N LEU A 303 15.98 14.74 11.33
CA LEU A 303 15.12 14.27 12.40
C LEU A 303 15.54 14.81 13.78
N ALA A 304 16.83 15.02 14.03
CA ALA A 304 17.30 15.66 15.27
C ALA A 304 16.76 17.09 15.44
N ASN A 305 16.45 17.75 14.31
CA ASN A 305 15.79 19.06 14.31
C ASN A 305 14.27 18.98 14.55
N LEU A 306 13.69 17.78 14.63
CA LEU A 306 12.26 17.56 14.88
C LEU A 306 11.88 17.47 16.36
N GLY A 307 12.87 17.38 17.27
CA GLY A 307 12.65 17.26 18.72
C GLY A 307 12.78 15.83 19.23
#